data_AF-S4PTW0-F1
#
_entry.id   AF-S4PTW0-F1
#
_cell.length_a   1.000
_cell.length_b   1.000
_cell.length_c   1.000
_cell.angle_alpha   90.00
_cell.angle_beta   90.00
_cell.angle_gamma   90.00
#
_symmetry.space_group_name_H-M   'P 1'
#
loop_
_entity.id
_entity.type
_entity.pdbx_description
1 polymer ?
#
loop_
_entity_poly.entity_id
_entity_poly.type
_entity_poly.pdbx_seq_one_letter_code
_entity_poly.pdbx_strand_id
1 'polypeptide(L)'
;SKCSRLSLVRDLPPVAGSIIWAKQIDHQLTAYLKRVEDVLGKGWENHIEGQKLKADGDSFRQKLNTQEVFDDWARKVQQRNLGVSGRIFAIESVRARSSKTGTVLKLKVNFLPEIITLYKEVRNLKNLGFRVPLAIVNKAHQANQLYPFAISLIESVRTYERTLEKIRDKASIIPLVAGLRRDVLFQVSEGMALVWESYKLDPYVQKLSEVVLIFQEKVEDL
;
A
#
# COMPACT_ATOMS: atom_id res chain seq x y z
N SER A 1 -11.08 7.56 12.27
CA SER A 1 -12.32 6.82 12.62
C SER A 1 -11.97 5.37 12.94
N LYS A 2 -12.61 4.69 13.90
CA LYS A 2 -12.23 3.31 14.31
C LYS A 2 -12.32 2.29 13.15
N CYS A 3 -13.24 2.50 12.21
CA CYS A 3 -13.41 1.66 11.03
C CYS A 3 -12.18 1.66 10.09
N SER A 4 -11.47 2.79 9.98
CA SER A 4 -10.26 2.86 9.14
C SER A 4 -9.08 2.07 9.71
N ARG A 5 -9.08 1.82 11.04
CA ARG A 5 -8.03 1.02 11.70
C ARG A 5 -8.28 -0.48 11.51
N LEU A 6 -9.54 -0.93 11.63
CA LEU A 6 -9.88 -2.34 11.41
C LEU A 6 -9.74 -2.76 9.94
N SER A 7 -10.09 -1.88 9.00
CA SER A 7 -9.90 -2.15 7.57
C SER A 7 -8.42 -2.28 7.21
N LEU A 8 -7.56 -1.42 7.77
CA LEU A 8 -6.11 -1.47 7.56
C LEU A 8 -5.50 -2.78 8.07
N VAL A 9 -5.92 -3.26 9.24
CA VAL A 9 -5.47 -4.55 9.81
C VAL A 9 -5.92 -5.74 8.95
N ARG A 10 -7.01 -5.60 8.20
CA ARG A 10 -7.53 -6.62 7.27
C ARG A 10 -7.04 -6.42 5.84
N ASP A 11 -5.99 -5.63 5.62
CA ASP A 11 -5.44 -5.34 4.30
C ASP A 11 -6.44 -4.72 3.30
N LEU A 12 -7.51 -4.10 3.81
CA LEU A 12 -8.47 -3.37 3.01
C LEU A 12 -8.02 -1.92 2.81
N PRO A 13 -7.82 -1.48 1.56
CA PRO A 13 -7.49 -0.10 1.26
C PRO A 13 -8.58 0.87 1.72
N PRO A 14 -8.23 2.16 1.92
CA PRO A 14 -9.15 3.14 2.49
C PRO A 14 -10.44 3.31 1.67
N VAL A 15 -10.36 3.42 0.33
CA VAL A 15 -11.54 3.66 -0.51
C VAL A 15 -12.44 2.43 -0.58
N ALA A 16 -11.85 1.26 -0.84
CA ALA A 16 -12.58 0.00 -0.85
C ALA A 16 -13.22 -0.27 0.53
N GLY A 17 -12.49 0.00 1.62
CA GLY A 17 -12.97 -0.15 2.99
C GLY A 17 -14.15 0.76 3.31
N SER A 18 -14.12 2.03 2.90
CA SER A 18 -15.26 2.94 3.08
C SER A 18 -16.50 2.51 2.31
N ILE A 19 -16.32 1.99 1.09
CA ILE A 19 -17.44 1.51 0.26
C ILE A 19 -18.04 0.24 0.85
N ILE A 20 -17.21 -0.72 1.27
CA ILE A 20 -17.66 -1.94 1.94
C ILE A 20 -18.45 -1.59 3.21
N TRP A 21 -17.95 -0.65 3.99
CA TRP A 21 -18.64 -0.20 5.20
C TRP A 21 -19.99 0.46 4.92
N ALA A 22 -20.07 1.34 3.92
CA ALA A 22 -21.33 1.96 3.50
C ALA A 22 -22.33 0.91 2.99
N LYS A 23 -21.90 -0.05 2.17
CA LYS A 23 -22.73 -1.18 1.72
C LYS A 23 -23.20 -2.06 2.88
N GLN A 24 -22.36 -2.26 3.90
CA GLN A 24 -22.75 -3.02 5.08
C GLN A 24 -23.86 -2.32 5.88
N ILE A 25 -23.78 -0.99 5.99
CA ILE A 25 -24.83 -0.20 6.63
C ILE A 25 -26.13 -0.25 5.80
N ASP A 26 -26.05 -0.16 4.48
CA ASP A 26 -27.23 -0.27 3.61
C ASP A 26 -27.90 -1.65 3.72
N HIS A 27 -27.11 -2.72 3.85
CA HIS A 27 -27.64 -4.06 4.10
C HIS A 27 -28.36 -4.15 5.46
N GLN A 28 -27.79 -3.54 6.50
CA GLN A 28 -28.44 -3.46 7.82
C GLN A 28 -29.73 -2.65 7.78
N LEU A 29 -29.72 -1.49 7.10
CA LEU A 29 -30.91 -0.68 6.89
C LEU A 29 -31.99 -1.50 6.19
N THR A 30 -31.64 -2.18 5.10
CA THR A 30 -32.58 -3.04 4.35
C THR A 30 -33.12 -4.18 5.21
N ALA A 31 -32.30 -4.78 6.08
CA ALA A 31 -32.76 -5.78 7.03
C ALA A 31 -33.74 -5.21 8.07
N TYR A 32 -33.53 -3.99 8.56
CA TYR A 32 -34.47 -3.33 9.47
C TYR A 32 -35.79 -2.97 8.77
N LEU A 33 -35.74 -2.42 7.55
CA LEU A 33 -36.93 -2.14 6.76
C LEU A 33 -37.74 -3.41 6.47
N LYS A 34 -37.06 -4.51 6.16
CA LYS A 34 -37.71 -5.82 5.99
C LYS A 34 -38.38 -6.31 7.27
N ARG A 35 -37.75 -6.14 8.44
CA ARG A 35 -38.38 -6.49 9.72
C ARG A 35 -39.62 -5.64 10.00
N VAL A 36 -39.60 -4.37 9.63
CA VAL A 36 -40.78 -3.49 9.74
C VAL A 36 -41.90 -4.00 8.83
N GLU A 37 -41.58 -4.42 7.60
CA GLU A 37 -42.53 -5.08 6.70
C GLU A 37 -43.07 -6.39 7.27
N ASP A 38 -42.23 -7.22 7.90
CA ASP A 38 -42.65 -8.49 8.51
C ASP A 38 -43.61 -8.26 9.71
N VAL A 39 -43.47 -7.15 10.44
CA VAL A 39 -44.30 -6.81 11.62
C VAL A 39 -45.62 -6.13 11.22
N LEU A 40 -45.56 -5.15 10.32
CA LEU A 40 -46.72 -4.34 9.92
C LEU A 40 -47.44 -4.91 8.68
N GLY A 41 -46.87 -5.91 8.04
CA GLY A 41 -47.35 -6.48 6.79
C GLY A 41 -46.96 -5.66 5.56
N LYS A 42 -47.32 -6.19 4.38
CA LYS A 42 -47.13 -5.49 3.11
C LYS A 42 -47.95 -4.21 3.08
N GLY A 43 -47.34 -3.11 2.65
CA GLY A 43 -47.98 -1.80 2.65
C GLY A 43 -47.84 -1.02 3.96
N TRP A 44 -46.92 -1.42 4.85
CA TRP A 44 -46.51 -0.65 6.03
C TRP A 44 -46.17 0.81 5.69
N GLU A 45 -45.68 1.05 4.48
CA GLU A 45 -45.38 2.37 3.92
C GLU A 45 -46.59 3.33 3.89
N ASN A 46 -47.82 2.81 3.85
CA ASN A 46 -49.05 3.61 3.86
C ASN A 46 -49.52 3.97 5.28
N HIS A 47 -48.96 3.32 6.31
CA HIS A 47 -49.24 3.65 7.70
C HIS A 47 -48.59 4.99 8.05
N ILE A 48 -49.25 5.80 8.90
CA ILE A 48 -48.74 7.14 9.30
C ILE A 48 -47.32 7.04 9.89
N GLU A 49 -47.05 6.00 10.68
CA GLU A 49 -45.72 5.75 11.25
C GLU A 49 -44.73 5.17 10.22
N GLY A 50 -45.22 4.43 9.23
CA GLY A 50 -44.40 3.86 8.17
C GLY A 50 -43.97 4.87 7.11
N GLN A 51 -44.77 5.90 6.84
CA GLN A 51 -44.41 6.99 5.94
C GLN A 51 -43.16 7.74 6.45
N LYS A 52 -43.09 8.01 7.74
CA LYS A 52 -41.93 8.66 8.36
C LYS A 52 -40.69 7.77 8.28
N LEU A 53 -40.84 6.49 8.60
CA LEU A 53 -39.74 5.53 8.60
C LEU A 53 -39.21 5.26 7.16
N LYS A 54 -40.10 5.27 6.16
CA LYS A 54 -39.72 5.25 4.74
C LYS A 54 -38.94 6.50 4.35
N ALA A 55 -39.42 7.69 4.69
CA ALA A 55 -38.74 8.95 4.39
C ALA A 55 -37.34 9.02 5.03
N ASP A 56 -37.23 8.60 6.29
CA ASP A 56 -35.95 8.51 7.00
C ASP A 56 -35.02 7.47 6.36
N GLY A 57 -35.55 6.31 5.95
CA GLY A 57 -34.81 5.27 5.24
C GLY A 57 -34.28 5.73 3.88
N ASP A 58 -35.11 6.40 3.09
CA ASP A 58 -34.73 6.92 1.77
C ASP A 58 -33.67 8.03 1.88
N SER A 59 -33.83 8.94 2.85
CA SER A 59 -32.83 9.97 3.17
C SER A 59 -31.51 9.34 3.63
N PHE A 60 -31.56 8.28 4.44
CA PHE A 60 -30.37 7.57 4.89
C PHE A 60 -29.68 6.85 3.73
N ARG A 61 -30.43 6.22 2.81
CA ARG A 61 -29.86 5.62 1.58
C ARG A 61 -29.15 6.63 0.69
N GLN A 62 -29.69 7.84 0.54
CA GLN A 62 -29.02 8.89 -0.24
C GLN A 62 -27.63 9.22 0.35
N LYS A 63 -27.51 9.26 1.67
CA LYS A 63 -26.21 9.49 2.36
C LYS A 63 -25.24 8.31 2.23
N LEU A 64 -25.74 7.11 1.92
CA LEU A 64 -24.94 5.91 1.70
C LEU A 64 -24.50 5.74 0.24
N ASN A 65 -24.73 6.75 -0.61
CA ASN A 65 -24.31 6.68 -2.01
C ASN A 65 -22.78 6.55 -2.12
N THR A 66 -22.34 5.37 -2.56
CA THR A 66 -20.91 5.04 -2.70
C THR A 66 -20.33 5.49 -4.05
N GLN A 67 -21.18 5.94 -4.99
CA GLN A 67 -20.75 6.34 -6.32
C GLN A 67 -19.85 7.58 -6.28
N GLU A 68 -20.19 8.57 -5.45
CA GLU A 68 -19.39 9.79 -5.31
C GLU A 68 -17.97 9.50 -4.79
N VAL A 69 -17.86 8.55 -3.86
CA VAL A 69 -16.57 8.09 -3.30
C VAL A 69 -15.71 7.43 -4.39
N PHE A 70 -16.34 6.62 -5.25
CA PHE A 70 -15.66 5.99 -6.38
C PHE A 70 -15.22 7.01 -7.43
N ASP A 71 -16.08 7.98 -7.78
CA ASP A 71 -15.78 8.99 -8.80
C ASP A 71 -14.65 9.93 -8.35
N ASP A 72 -14.66 10.34 -7.09
CA ASP A 72 -13.58 11.13 -6.49
C ASP A 72 -12.25 10.35 -6.45
N TRP A 73 -12.30 9.07 -6.09
CA TRP A 73 -11.13 8.20 -6.17
C TRP A 73 -10.57 8.11 -7.60
N ALA A 74 -11.42 7.82 -8.58
CA ALA A 74 -11.00 7.68 -9.98
C ALA A 74 -10.36 8.97 -10.50
N ARG A 75 -10.94 10.12 -10.16
CA ARG A 75 -10.39 11.45 -10.48
C ARG A 75 -9.02 11.66 -9.86
N LYS A 76 -8.86 11.40 -8.56
CA LYS A 76 -7.58 11.54 -7.84
C LYS A 76 -6.49 10.63 -8.41
N VAL A 77 -6.83 9.40 -8.75
CA VAL A 77 -5.89 8.44 -9.35
C VAL A 77 -5.46 8.85 -10.76
N GLN A 78 -6.36 9.43 -11.55
CA GLN A 78 -6.04 9.94 -12.89
C GLN A 78 -5.15 11.19 -12.85
N GLN A 79 -5.38 12.08 -11.88
CA GLN A 79 -4.57 13.29 -11.69
C GLN A 79 -3.16 12.99 -11.19
N ARG A 80 -2.97 11.88 -10.47
CA ARG A 80 -1.66 11.48 -9.95
C ARG A 80 -0.88 10.65 -10.96
N ASN A 81 0.42 10.94 -11.09
CA ASN A 81 1.32 10.07 -11.85
C ASN A 81 1.81 8.92 -10.96
N LEU A 82 1.00 7.86 -10.85
CA LEU A 82 1.30 6.65 -10.08
C LEU A 82 2.05 5.58 -10.90
N GLY A 83 2.67 5.96 -12.01
CA GLY A 83 3.43 5.02 -12.84
C GLY A 83 4.72 4.56 -12.13
N VAL A 84 4.96 3.25 -12.14
CA VAL A 84 6.28 2.68 -11.79
C VAL A 84 7.12 2.73 -13.06
N SER A 85 7.96 3.75 -13.19
CA SER A 85 8.90 3.86 -14.30
C SER A 85 10.16 4.58 -13.83
N GLY A 86 11.25 4.39 -14.57
CA GLY A 86 12.53 5.00 -14.24
C GLY A 86 13.34 4.16 -13.26
N ARG A 87 14.25 4.83 -12.55
CA ARG A 87 15.28 4.16 -11.73
C ARG A 87 14.65 3.36 -10.58
N ILE A 88 15.28 2.23 -10.25
CA ILE A 88 14.85 1.36 -9.13
C ILE A 88 15.18 1.97 -7.77
N PHE A 89 16.21 2.81 -7.69
CA PHE A 89 16.62 3.50 -6.47
C PHE A 89 16.45 5.02 -6.58
N ALA A 90 16.10 5.61 -5.45
CA ALA A 90 16.06 7.05 -5.21
C ALA A 90 16.87 7.36 -3.95
N ILE A 91 17.53 8.52 -3.92
CA ILE A 91 18.24 9.01 -2.74
C ILE A 91 17.32 10.01 -2.05
N GLU A 92 16.93 9.70 -0.82
CA GLU A 92 16.09 10.57 0.01
C GLU A 92 16.93 11.21 1.11
N SER A 93 16.74 12.51 1.31
CA SER A 93 17.37 13.26 2.39
C SER A 93 16.50 13.15 3.65
N VAL A 94 16.99 12.48 4.68
CA VAL A 94 16.28 12.29 5.95
C VAL A 94 16.98 13.06 7.07
N ARG A 95 16.21 13.74 7.93
CA ARG A 95 16.76 14.38 9.13
C ARG A 95 17.29 13.31 10.08
N ALA A 96 18.53 13.46 10.53
CA ALA A 96 19.10 12.52 11.49
C ALA A 96 18.29 12.52 12.80
N ARG A 97 18.04 11.34 13.37
CA ARG A 97 17.38 11.18 14.68
C ARG A 97 18.21 11.76 15.84
N SER A 98 19.51 11.99 15.64
CA SER A 98 20.39 12.61 16.64
C SER A 98 20.62 14.07 16.27
N SER A 99 20.26 14.97 17.19
CA SER A 99 20.24 16.44 17.06
C SER A 99 21.58 17.11 16.68
N LYS A 100 22.68 16.35 16.55
CA LYS A 100 24.03 16.90 16.38
C LYS A 100 24.63 16.76 14.98
N THR A 101 24.04 15.98 14.09
CA THR A 101 24.53 15.81 12.72
C THR A 101 23.40 16.07 11.74
N GLY A 102 23.70 16.87 10.71
CA GLY A 102 22.73 17.38 9.74
C GLY A 102 22.03 16.30 8.92
N THR A 103 21.38 16.74 7.84
CA THR A 103 20.69 15.90 6.86
C THR A 103 21.54 14.71 6.42
N VAL A 104 21.00 13.49 6.54
CA VAL A 104 21.63 12.25 6.09
C VAL A 104 20.93 11.74 4.84
N LEU A 105 21.71 11.36 3.82
CA LEU A 105 21.18 10.73 2.61
C LEU A 105 20.96 9.24 2.88
N LYS A 106 19.75 8.76 2.59
CA LYS A 106 19.38 7.36 2.67
C LYS A 106 19.00 6.82 1.31
N LEU A 107 19.40 5.57 1.06
CA LEU A 107 18.96 4.83 -0.11
C LEU A 107 17.52 4.38 0.10
N LYS A 108 16.66 4.67 -0.88
CA LYS A 108 15.27 4.22 -0.88
C LYS A 108 14.95 3.59 -2.22
N VAL A 109 14.19 2.52 -2.20
CA VAL A 109 13.65 1.94 -3.43
C VAL A 109 12.55 2.87 -3.95
N ASN A 110 12.62 3.21 -5.23
CA ASN A 110 11.66 4.08 -5.91
C ASN A 110 10.35 3.33 -6.20
N PHE A 111 9.67 2.90 -5.14
CA PHE A 111 8.41 2.19 -5.19
C PHE A 111 7.49 2.76 -4.11
N LEU A 112 6.52 3.57 -4.52
CA LEU A 112 5.65 4.29 -3.59
C LEU A 112 4.64 3.33 -2.96
N PRO A 113 4.38 3.42 -1.64
CA PRO A 113 3.32 2.64 -0.99
C PRO A 113 1.94 2.86 -1.63
N GLU A 114 1.72 4.03 -2.22
CA GLU A 114 0.49 4.40 -2.94
C GLU A 114 0.18 3.47 -4.13
N ILE A 115 1.22 2.88 -4.73
CA ILE A 115 1.08 1.94 -5.85
C ILE A 115 0.49 0.61 -5.35
N ILE A 116 0.90 0.15 -4.16
CA ILE A 116 0.34 -1.04 -3.51
C ILE A 116 -1.13 -0.80 -3.18
N THR A 117 -1.45 0.37 -2.64
CA THR A 117 -2.84 0.73 -2.34
C THR A 117 -3.68 0.79 -3.60
N LEU A 118 -3.15 1.34 -4.71
CA LEU A 118 -3.85 1.40 -5.98
C LEU A 118 -4.22 0.00 -6.50
N TYR A 119 -3.26 -0.92 -6.53
CA TYR A 119 -3.52 -2.29 -6.96
C TYR A 119 -4.60 -2.97 -6.11
N LYS A 120 -4.48 -2.87 -4.78
CA LYS A 120 -5.47 -3.43 -3.85
C LYS A 120 -6.85 -2.77 -4.05
N GLU A 121 -6.92 -1.47 -4.34
CA GLU A 121 -8.18 -0.76 -4.59
C GLU A 121 -8.84 -1.22 -5.88
N VAL A 122 -8.09 -1.29 -6.99
CA VAL A 122 -8.60 -1.78 -8.28
C VAL A 122 -9.19 -3.18 -8.14
N ARG A 123 -8.49 -4.09 -7.45
CA ARG A 123 -8.99 -5.46 -7.21
C ARG A 123 -10.31 -5.46 -6.45
N ASN A 124 -10.38 -4.74 -5.33
CA ASN A 124 -11.59 -4.71 -4.50
C ASN A 124 -12.76 -4.01 -5.20
N LEU A 125 -12.52 -2.88 -5.88
CA LEU A 125 -13.55 -2.15 -6.62
C LEU A 125 -14.13 -2.99 -7.77
N LYS A 126 -13.28 -3.73 -8.48
CA LYS A 126 -13.73 -4.69 -9.51
C LYS A 126 -14.59 -5.80 -8.90
N ASN A 127 -14.19 -6.36 -7.76
CA ASN A 127 -14.98 -7.37 -7.04
C ASN A 127 -16.32 -6.83 -6.52
N LEU A 128 -16.38 -5.53 -6.19
CA LEU A 128 -17.60 -4.85 -5.76
C LEU A 128 -18.55 -4.46 -6.91
N GLY A 129 -18.15 -4.73 -8.16
CA GLY A 129 -18.93 -4.45 -9.38
C GLY A 129 -18.70 -3.09 -10.03
N PHE A 130 -17.73 -2.30 -9.56
CA PHE A 130 -17.44 -0.99 -10.15
C PHE A 130 -16.69 -1.15 -11.49
N ARG A 131 -17.04 -0.30 -12.46
CA ARG A 131 -16.36 -0.23 -13.76
C ARG A 131 -15.12 0.67 -13.66
N VAL A 132 -14.00 0.08 -13.26
CA VAL A 132 -12.72 0.80 -13.18
C VAL A 132 -12.18 1.12 -14.59
N PRO A 133 -11.80 2.38 -14.89
CA PRO A 133 -11.19 2.75 -16.17
C PRO A 133 -9.96 1.92 -16.53
N LEU A 134 -9.88 1.45 -17.78
CA LEU A 134 -8.81 0.56 -18.26
C LEU A 134 -7.40 1.12 -18.04
N ALA A 135 -7.21 2.43 -18.18
CA ALA A 135 -5.93 3.08 -17.93
C ALA A 135 -5.43 2.88 -16.49
N ILE A 136 -6.34 2.91 -15.51
CA ILE A 136 -6.03 2.68 -14.09
C ILE A 136 -5.72 1.20 -13.86
N VAL A 137 -6.50 0.31 -14.48
CA VAL A 137 -6.30 -1.14 -14.41
C VAL A 137 -4.92 -1.53 -14.96
N ASN A 138 -4.51 -0.97 -16.09
CA ASN A 138 -3.21 -1.24 -16.71
C ASN A 138 -2.05 -0.79 -15.81
N LYS A 139 -2.13 0.43 -15.23
CA LYS A 139 -1.13 0.92 -14.27
C LYS A 139 -1.03 0.01 -13.04
N ALA A 140 -2.16 -0.39 -12.47
CA ALA A 140 -2.20 -1.32 -11.35
C ALA A 140 -1.64 -2.71 -11.71
N HIS A 141 -1.87 -3.18 -12.93
CA HIS A 141 -1.35 -4.46 -13.41
C HIS A 141 0.17 -4.43 -13.55
N GLN A 142 0.73 -3.40 -14.20
CA GLN A 142 2.18 -3.21 -14.32
C GLN A 142 2.86 -3.15 -12.94
N ALA A 143 2.28 -2.36 -12.03
CA ALA A 143 2.74 -2.28 -10.65
C ALA A 143 2.75 -3.64 -9.94
N ASN A 144 1.70 -4.46 -10.15
CA ASN A 144 1.60 -5.77 -9.53
C ASN A 144 2.65 -6.77 -10.05
N GLN A 145 3.06 -6.66 -11.32
CA GLN A 145 4.14 -7.48 -11.87
C GLN A 145 5.49 -7.15 -11.24
N LEU A 146 5.74 -5.87 -10.95
CA LEU A 146 6.99 -5.39 -10.36
C LEU A 146 7.02 -5.49 -8.82
N TYR A 147 5.86 -5.69 -8.19
CA TYR A 147 5.70 -5.70 -6.75
C TYR A 147 6.63 -6.69 -6.01
N PRO A 148 6.75 -7.96 -6.42
CA PRO A 148 7.63 -8.91 -5.72
C PRO A 148 9.09 -8.46 -5.70
N PHE A 149 9.57 -7.92 -6.81
CA PHE A 149 10.94 -7.40 -6.92
C PHE A 149 11.14 -6.17 -6.03
N ALA A 150 10.19 -5.24 -6.04
CA ALA A 150 10.25 -4.05 -5.21
C ALA A 150 10.28 -4.39 -3.71
N ILE A 151 9.46 -5.35 -3.26
CA ILE A 151 9.45 -5.78 -1.85
C ILE A 151 10.77 -6.43 -1.46
N SER A 152 11.33 -7.30 -2.31
CA SER A 152 12.63 -7.89 -2.07
C SER A 152 13.72 -6.82 -1.94
N LEU A 153 13.79 -5.85 -2.85
CA LEU A 153 14.74 -4.74 -2.78
C LEU A 153 14.55 -3.88 -1.51
N ILE A 154 13.30 -3.57 -1.15
CA ILE A 154 12.99 -2.78 0.05
C ILE A 154 13.51 -3.51 1.28
N GLU A 155 13.26 -4.82 1.37
CA GLU A 155 13.69 -5.62 2.50
C GLU A 155 15.21 -5.77 2.54
N SER A 156 15.88 -6.01 1.40
CA SER A 156 17.35 -6.04 1.34
C SER A 156 17.98 -4.72 1.80
N VAL A 157 17.45 -3.57 1.34
CA VAL A 157 17.94 -2.25 1.80
C VAL A 157 17.69 -2.07 3.30
N ARG A 158 16.51 -2.46 3.80
CA ARG A 158 16.15 -2.36 5.22
C ARG A 158 17.06 -3.22 6.10
N THR A 159 17.33 -4.46 5.68
CA THR A 159 18.24 -5.38 6.35
C THR A 159 19.65 -4.83 6.39
N TYR A 160 20.14 -4.26 5.28
CA TYR A 160 21.43 -3.57 5.24
C TYR A 160 21.50 -2.37 6.20
N GLU A 161 20.47 -1.52 6.25
CA GLU A 161 20.45 -0.41 7.21
C GLU A 161 20.47 -0.90 8.67
N ARG A 162 19.68 -1.95 8.98
CA ARG A 162 19.58 -2.50 10.33
C ARG A 162 20.86 -3.17 10.79
N THR A 163 21.55 -3.87 9.89
CA THR A 163 22.87 -4.47 10.16
C THR A 163 23.94 -3.39 10.36
N LEU A 164 23.92 -2.31 9.58
CA LEU A 164 24.80 -1.15 9.83
C LEU A 164 24.54 -0.48 11.18
N GLU A 165 23.28 -0.36 11.61
CA GLU A 165 22.94 0.15 12.95
C GLU A 165 23.51 -0.76 14.06
N LYS A 166 23.44 -2.09 13.91
CA LYS A 166 24.04 -3.05 14.89
C LYS A 166 25.57 -2.94 15.00
N ILE A 167 26.26 -2.73 13.88
CA ILE A 167 27.74 -2.69 13.86
C ILE A 167 28.28 -1.35 14.39
N ARG A 168 27.50 -0.27 14.29
CA ARG A 168 27.95 1.09 14.64
C ARG A 168 28.52 1.19 16.06
N ASP A 169 27.97 0.42 17.00
CA ASP A 169 28.38 0.44 18.40
C ASP A 169 29.55 -0.54 18.71
N LYS A 170 29.95 -1.38 17.75
CA LYS A 170 31.01 -2.39 17.91
C LYS A 170 32.23 -2.07 17.03
N ALA A 171 33.08 -1.14 17.50
CA ALA A 171 34.23 -0.64 16.74
C ALA A 171 35.26 -1.71 16.31
N SER A 172 35.37 -2.81 17.05
CA SER A 172 36.28 -3.94 16.74
C SER A 172 35.83 -4.77 15.52
N ILE A 173 34.53 -4.77 15.19
CA ILE A 173 33.96 -5.60 14.12
C ILE A 173 34.01 -4.87 12.77
N ILE A 174 34.00 -3.55 12.77
CA ILE A 174 33.98 -2.71 11.55
C ILE A 174 35.07 -3.10 10.53
N PRO A 175 36.34 -3.32 10.92
CA PRO A 175 37.39 -3.70 9.96
C PRO A 175 37.19 -5.11 9.39
N LEU A 176 36.68 -6.05 10.20
CA LEU A 176 36.48 -7.45 9.82
C LEU A 176 35.41 -7.62 8.73
N VAL A 177 34.40 -6.75 8.76
CA VAL A 177 33.26 -6.78 7.82
C VAL A 177 33.43 -5.76 6.68
N ALA A 178 34.57 -5.05 6.62
CA ALA A 178 34.80 -4.00 5.62
C ALA A 178 34.77 -4.53 4.17
N GLY A 179 35.28 -5.75 3.94
CA GLY A 179 35.23 -6.42 2.64
C GLY A 179 33.80 -6.67 2.17
N LEU A 180 33.00 -7.34 3.01
CA LEU A 180 31.60 -7.65 2.72
C LEU A 180 30.75 -6.38 2.54
N ARG A 181 31.03 -5.34 3.35
CA ARG A 181 30.37 -4.03 3.20
C ARG A 181 30.67 -3.41 1.83
N ARG A 182 31.92 -3.52 1.35
CA ARG A 182 32.31 -3.02 0.02
C ARG A 182 31.56 -3.78 -1.08
N ASP A 183 31.38 -5.08 -0.94
CA ASP A 183 30.67 -5.91 -1.92
C ASP A 183 29.18 -5.54 -2.01
N VAL A 184 28.53 -5.28 -0.87
CA VAL A 184 27.16 -4.73 -0.85
C VAL A 184 27.11 -3.36 -1.55
N LEU A 185 28.03 -2.45 -1.24
CA LEU A 185 28.07 -1.12 -1.86
C LEU A 185 28.34 -1.18 -3.37
N PHE A 186 29.13 -2.14 -3.82
CA PHE A 186 29.36 -2.42 -5.24
C PHE A 186 28.07 -2.89 -5.93
N GLN A 187 27.30 -3.79 -5.31
CA GLN A 187 25.99 -4.18 -5.86
C GLN A 187 25.00 -3.01 -5.87
N VAL A 188 25.01 -2.15 -4.85
CA VAL A 188 24.18 -0.94 -4.83
C VAL A 188 24.57 0.02 -5.97
N SER A 189 25.87 0.23 -6.22
CA SER A 189 26.32 1.14 -7.29
C SER A 189 25.92 0.64 -8.68
N GLU A 190 26.00 -0.67 -8.94
CA GLU A 190 25.48 -1.28 -10.17
C GLU A 190 23.97 -1.06 -10.32
N GLY A 191 23.23 -1.16 -9.22
CA GLY A 191 21.78 -0.96 -9.20
C GLY A 191 21.31 0.48 -9.38
N MET A 192 22.14 1.48 -9.07
CA MET A 192 21.77 2.89 -9.22
C MET A 192 21.46 3.29 -10.67
N ALA A 193 22.07 2.60 -11.65
CA ALA A 193 21.82 2.81 -13.07
C ALA A 193 20.64 1.98 -13.61
N LEU A 194 20.15 1.01 -12.84
CA LEU A 194 19.06 0.13 -13.27
C LEU A 194 17.70 0.82 -13.20
N VAL A 195 16.84 0.40 -14.13
CA VAL A 195 15.50 0.91 -14.37
C VAL A 195 14.52 -0.26 -14.22
N TRP A 196 13.28 0.01 -13.80
CA TRP A 196 12.26 -1.02 -13.58
C TRP A 196 11.97 -1.89 -14.83
N GLU A 197 12.13 -1.34 -16.02
CA GLU A 197 11.92 -2.06 -17.29
C GLU A 197 13.15 -2.87 -17.75
N SER A 198 14.23 -2.92 -16.97
CA SER A 198 15.45 -3.64 -17.33
C SER A 198 15.28 -5.15 -17.28
N TYR A 199 15.72 -5.86 -18.32
CA TYR A 199 15.77 -7.32 -18.36
C TYR A 199 16.69 -7.94 -17.29
N LYS A 200 17.65 -7.16 -16.77
CA LYS A 200 18.58 -7.60 -15.71
C LYS A 200 18.00 -7.47 -14.30
N LEU A 201 16.77 -7.01 -14.16
CA LEU A 201 16.20 -6.67 -12.86
C LEU A 201 16.05 -7.91 -11.95
N ASP A 202 15.48 -9.00 -12.44
CA ASP A 202 15.30 -10.22 -11.65
C ASP A 202 16.63 -10.82 -11.14
N PRO A 203 17.64 -11.10 -11.99
CA PRO A 203 18.91 -11.63 -11.49
C PRO A 203 19.65 -10.65 -10.57
N TYR A 204 19.47 -9.34 -10.77
CA TYR A 204 20.02 -8.33 -9.87
C TYR A 204 19.38 -8.37 -8.48
N VAL A 205 18.06 -8.47 -8.40
CA VAL A 205 17.31 -8.51 -7.13
C VAL A 205 17.74 -9.72 -6.29
N GLN A 206 17.86 -10.89 -6.93
CA GLN A 206 18.33 -12.11 -6.27
C GLN A 206 19.75 -11.94 -5.73
N LYS A 207 20.68 -11.48 -6.58
CA LYS A 207 22.08 -11.26 -6.21
C LYS A 207 22.25 -10.24 -5.08
N LEU A 208 21.51 -9.13 -5.11
CA LEU A 208 21.56 -8.12 -4.04
C LEU A 208 21.06 -8.73 -2.72
N SER A 209 19.95 -9.48 -2.77
CA SER A 209 19.40 -10.14 -1.59
C SER A 209 20.39 -11.13 -0.98
N GLU A 210 21.04 -11.97 -1.79
CA GLU A 210 22.06 -12.92 -1.34
C GLU A 210 23.25 -12.22 -0.67
N VAL A 211 23.83 -11.20 -1.30
CA VAL A 211 24.99 -10.48 -0.75
C VAL A 211 24.65 -9.79 0.57
N VAL A 212 23.44 -9.22 0.68
CA VAL A 212 22.96 -8.62 1.93
C VAL A 212 22.73 -9.67 3.02
N LEU A 213 22.18 -10.84 2.68
CA LEU A 213 21.98 -11.94 3.63
C LEU A 213 23.32 -12.47 4.15
N ILE A 214 24.29 -12.71 3.27
CA ILE A 214 25.64 -13.12 3.67
C ILE A 214 26.27 -12.07 4.61
N PHE A 215 26.11 -10.78 4.29
CA PHE A 215 26.58 -9.71 5.16
C PHE A 215 25.90 -9.75 6.53
N GLN A 216 24.58 -9.96 6.59
CA GLN A 216 23.85 -10.08 7.86
C GLN A 216 24.34 -11.27 8.68
N GLU A 217 24.41 -12.47 8.09
CA GLU A 217 24.82 -13.69 8.77
C GLU A 217 26.22 -13.54 9.37
N LYS A 218 27.18 -13.03 8.58
CA LYS A 218 28.55 -12.81 9.05
C LYS A 218 28.68 -11.75 10.13
N VAL A 219 27.77 -10.80 10.18
CA VAL A 219 27.71 -9.80 11.26
C VAL A 219 27.08 -10.38 12.53
N GLU A 220 26.17 -11.34 12.40
CA GLU A 220 25.54 -12.01 13.53
C GLU A 220 26.45 -13.10 14.13
N ASP A 221 27.32 -13.71 13.33
CA ASP A 221 28.36 -14.65 13.77
C ASP A 221 29.51 -13.99 14.57
N LEU A 222 29.66 -12.66 14.53
CA LEU A 222 30.75 -11.87 15.14
C LEU A 222 30.32 -11.04 16.38
#